data_AF-A0A9W5TWD9-F1
#
_entry.id   AF-A0A9W5TWD9-F1
#
_cell.length_a   1.000
_cell.length_b   1.000
_cell.length_c   1.000
_cell.angle_alpha   90.00
_cell.angle_beta   90.00
_cell.angle_gamma   90.00
#
_symmetry.space_group_name_H-M   'P 1'
#
loop_
_entity.id
_entity.type
_entity.pdbx_description
1 polymer ?
#
loop_
_entity_poly.entity_id
_entity_poly.type
_entity_poly.pdbx_seq_one_letter_code
_entity_poly.pdbx_strand_id
1 'polypeptide(L)' 'MEEIKHMDDADRIMEIPISYEERGKEKGKEIGREEGIRQVAMEMLRKGAAVNFISEVTKLSKKEIEALKREL' A
#
# COMPACT_ATOMS: atom_id res chain seq x y z
N MET A 1 42.76 14.13 -4.72
CA MET A 1 41.53 14.08 -5.54
C MET A 1 40.87 12.70 -5.48
N GLU A 2 41.62 11.58 -5.49
CA GLU A 2 41.06 10.23 -5.31
C GLU A 2 40.41 10.01 -3.94
N GLU A 3 40.99 10.52 -2.84
CA GLU A 3 40.41 10.39 -1.49
C GLU A 3 39.05 11.08 -1.33
N ILE A 4 38.82 12.22 -2.00
CA ILE A 4 37.53 12.93 -1.98
C ILE A 4 36.46 12.09 -2.70
N LYS A 5 36.84 11.45 -3.82
CA LYS A 5 35.97 10.54 -4.57
C LYS A 5 35.59 9.29 -3.75
N HIS A 6 36.52 8.79 -2.94
CA HIS A 6 36.28 7.67 -2.03
C HIS A 6 35.45 8.04 -0.79
N MET A 7 35.54 9.28 -0.29
CA MET A 7 34.63 9.78 0.75
C MET A 7 33.19 9.92 0.23
N ASP A 8 33.02 10.46 -0.99
CA ASP A 8 31.71 10.56 -1.64
C ASP A 8 31.05 9.18 -1.83
N ASP A 9 31.84 8.14 -2.12
CA ASP A 9 31.34 6.78 -2.29
C ASP A 9 31.01 6.11 -0.94
N ALA A 10 31.72 6.44 0.14
CA ALA A 10 31.42 5.95 1.50
C ALA A 10 30.10 6.53 2.04
N ASP A 11 29.85 7.83 1.81
CA ASP A 11 28.61 8.48 2.21
C ASP A 11 27.42 7.91 1.41
N ARG A 12 27.58 7.65 0.11
CA ARG A 12 26.56 6.98 -0.72
C ARG A 12 26.21 5.58 -0.26
N ILE A 13 27.17 4.82 0.28
CA ILE A 13 26.91 3.47 0.80
C ILE A 13 25.98 3.53 2.02
N MET A 14 26.08 4.57 2.85
CA MET A 14 25.22 4.78 4.01
C MET A 14 23.80 5.22 3.62
N GLU A 15 23.64 5.89 2.47
CA GLU A 15 22.32 6.27 1.94
C GLU A 15 21.52 5.07 1.40
N ILE A 16 22.19 3.98 0.98
CA ILE A 16 21.51 2.81 0.41
C ILE A 16 20.56 2.16 1.43
N PRO A 17 20.99 1.77 2.66
CA PRO A 17 20.09 1.23 3.67
C PRO A 17 18.93 2.17 4.04
N ILE A 18 19.21 3.47 4.16
CA ILE A 18 18.19 4.49 4.48
C ILE A 18 17.12 4.52 3.38
N SER A 19 17.54 4.52 2.11
CA SER A 19 16.64 4.48 0.96
C SER A 19 15.77 3.21 0.94
N TYR A 20 16.33 2.04 1.25
CA TYR A 20 15.55 0.81 1.32
C TYR A 20 14.56 0.82 2.49
N GLU A 21 14.93 1.36 3.64
CA GLU A 21 14.04 1.50 4.80
C GLU A 21 12.87 2.43 4.49
N GLU A 22 13.13 3.59 3.88
CA GLU A 22 12.11 4.54 3.47
C GLU A 22 11.14 3.92 2.46
N ARG A 23 11.67 3.26 1.42
CA ARG A 23 10.86 2.53 0.45
C ARG A 23 10.04 1.42 1.10
N GLY A 24 10.59 0.74 2.11
CA GLY A 24 9.89 -0.28 2.87
C GLY A 24 8.71 0.30 3.65
N LYS A 25 8.90 1.45 4.31
CA LYS A 25 7.84 2.17 5.03
C LYS A 25 6.73 2.65 4.09
N GLU A 26 7.09 3.17 2.92
CA GLU A 26 6.10 3.60 1.91
C GLU A 26 5.27 2.42 1.41
N LYS A 27 5.93 1.32 1.01
CA LYS A 27 5.23 0.09 0.60
C LYS A 27 4.33 -0.45 1.70
N GLY A 28 4.80 -0.46 2.95
CA GLY A 28 3.99 -0.92 4.08
C GLY A 28 2.74 -0.08 4.28
N LYS A 29 2.83 1.25 4.13
CA LYS A 29 1.67 2.15 4.18
C LYS A 29 0.69 1.91 3.04
N GLU A 30 1.20 1.69 1.83
CA GLU A 30 0.38 1.39 0.65
C GLU A 30 -0.37 0.06 0.83
N ILE A 31 0.34 -1.02 1.14
CA ILE A 31 -0.24 -2.34 1.39
C ILE A 31 -1.28 -2.29 2.52
N GLY A 32 -0.92 -1.67 3.66
CA GLY A 32 -1.84 -1.58 4.80
C GLY A 32 -3.10 -0.76 4.49
N ARG A 33 -2.98 0.28 3.66
CA ARG A 33 -4.14 1.05 3.18
C ARG A 33 -5.03 0.19 2.29
N GLU A 34 -4.47 -0.54 1.34
CA GLU A 34 -5.23 -1.41 0.45
C GLU A 34 -5.94 -2.54 1.21
N GLU A 35 -5.22 -3.22 2.12
CA GLU A 35 -5.78 -4.29 2.96
C GLU A 35 -6.90 -3.77 3.86
N GLY A 36 -6.71 -2.61 4.51
CA GLY A 36 -7.72 -2.00 5.37
C GLY A 36 -8.99 -1.62 4.59
N ILE A 37 -8.85 -1.07 3.39
CA ILE A 37 -9.99 -0.76 2.52
C ILE A 37 -10.76 -2.02 2.13
N ARG A 38 -10.05 -3.10 1.76
CA ARG A 38 -10.67 -4.40 1.42
C ARG A 38 -11.42 -5.01 2.60
N GLN A 39 -10.83 -4.99 3.79
CA GLN A 39 -11.46 -5.49 5.02
C GLN A 39 -12.76 -4.74 5.33
N VAL A 40 -12.74 -3.40 5.26
CA VAL A 40 -13.96 -2.59 5.49
C VAL A 40 -15.02 -2.90 4.43
N ALA A 41 -14.64 -3.04 3.16
CA ALA A 41 -15.56 -3.41 2.09
C ALA A 41 -16.22 -4.79 2.32
N MET A 42 -15.47 -5.79 2.80
CA MET A 42 -16.00 -7.10 3.16
C MET A 42 -17.00 -7.02 4.33
N GLU A 43 -16.68 -6.26 5.37
CA GLU A 43 -17.60 -6.05 6.50
C GLU A 43 -18.88 -5.32 6.08
N MET A 44 -18.77 -4.34 5.17
CA MET A 44 -19.93 -3.68 4.57
C MET A 44 -20.80 -4.65 3.78
N LEU A 45 -20.20 -5.53 2.96
CA LEU A 45 -20.91 -6.59 2.24
C LEU A 45 -21.62 -7.56 3.19
N ARG A 46 -20.95 -7.99 4.27
CA ARG A 46 -21.54 -8.86 5.32
C ARG A 46 -22.73 -8.21 6.01
N LYS A 47 -22.71 -6.88 6.16
CA LYS A 47 -23.84 -6.10 6.70
C LYS A 47 -24.94 -5.79 5.67
N GLY A 48 -24.83 -6.29 4.45
CA GLY A 48 -25.83 -6.11 3.40
C GLY A 48 -25.79 -4.75 2.70
N ALA A 49 -24.69 -4.01 2.81
CA ALA A 49 -24.55 -2.73 2.11
C ALA A 49 -24.54 -2.92 0.58
N ALA A 50 -25.14 -1.97 -0.14
CA ALA A 50 -25.23 -2.03 -1.60
C ALA A 50 -23.86 -1.83 -2.27
N VAL A 51 -23.57 -2.60 -3.32
CA VAL A 51 -22.29 -2.54 -4.06
C VAL A 51 -21.97 -1.12 -4.57
N ASN A 52 -22.98 -0.38 -5.02
CA ASN A 52 -22.80 1.01 -5.46
C ASN A 52 -22.31 1.92 -4.32
N PHE A 53 -22.90 1.77 -3.12
CA PHE A 53 -22.52 2.54 -1.95
C PHE A 53 -21.09 2.19 -1.49
N ILE A 54 -20.77 0.90 -1.44
CA ILE A 54 -19.41 0.45 -1.09
C ILE A 54 -18.39 1.01 -2.07
N SER A 55 -18.68 1.00 -3.38
CA SER A 55 -17.80 1.55 -4.42
C SER A 55 -17.57 3.06 -4.25
N GLU A 56 -18.61 3.80 -3.91
CA GLU A 56 -18.53 5.24 -3.69
C GLU A 56 -17.66 5.61 -2.48
N VAL A 57 -17.80 4.87 -1.38
CA VAL A 57 -17.09 5.14 -0.11
C VAL A 57 -15.64 4.65 -0.16
N THR A 58 -15.42 3.43 -0.64
CA THR A 58 -14.10 2.78 -0.61
C THR A 58 -13.24 3.11 -1.81
N LYS A 59 -13.84 3.68 -2.87
CA LYS A 59 -13.24 3.90 -4.20
C LYS A 59 -12.81 2.62 -4.92
N LEU A 60 -13.17 1.44 -4.40
CA LEU A 60 -13.03 0.19 -5.12
C LEU A 60 -13.99 0.16 -6.30
N SER A 61 -13.55 -0.44 -7.39
CA SER A 61 -14.41 -0.72 -8.53
C SER A 61 -15.49 -1.73 -8.14
N LYS A 62 -16.63 -1.67 -8.82
CA LYS A 62 -17.68 -2.69 -8.65
C LYS A 62 -17.16 -4.10 -8.92
N LYS A 63 -16.20 -4.25 -9.85
CA LYS A 63 -15.57 -5.54 -10.17
C LYS A 63 -14.80 -6.11 -8.97
N GLU A 64 -14.03 -5.27 -8.27
CA GLU A 64 -13.30 -5.68 -7.07
C GLU A 64 -14.24 -6.04 -5.93
N ILE A 65 -15.32 -5.28 -5.74
CA ILE A 65 -16.33 -5.56 -4.71
C ILE A 65 -17.08 -6.87 -5.01
N GLU A 66 -17.43 -7.13 -6.27
CA GLU A 66 -18.04 -8.40 -6.68
C GLU A 66 -17.08 -9.59 -6.52
N ALA A 67 -15.76 -9.38 -6.69
CA ALA A 67 -14.76 -10.40 -6.39
C ALA A 67 -14.72 -10.69 -4.87
N LEU A 68 -14.66 -9.65 -4.03
CA LEU A 68 -14.72 -9.78 -2.57
C LEU A 68 -15.98 -10.51 -2.11
N LYS A 69 -17.12 -10.26 -2.76
CA LYS A 69 -18.38 -10.94 -2.45
C LYS A 69 -18.35 -12.44 -2.73
N ARG A 70 -17.53 -12.91 -3.68
CA ARG A 70 -17.35 -14.34 -3.97
C ARG A 70 -16.41 -15.04 -2.98
N GLU A 71 -15.62 -14.27 -2.24
CA GLU A 71 -14.71 -14.75 -1.20
C GLU A 71 -15.39 -14.85 0.19
N LEU A 72 -16.65 -14.38 0.31
CA LEU A 72 -17.50 -14.48 1.50
C LEU A 72 -18.21 -15.84 1.58
#